data_AF-R9J1L8-F1
#
_entry.id   AF-R9J1L8-F1
#
_cell.length_a   1.000
_cell.length_b   1.000
_cell.length_c   1.000
_cell.angle_alpha   90.00
_cell.angle_beta   90.00
_cell.angle_gamma   90.00
#
_symmetry.space_group_name_H-M   'P 1'
#
loop_
_entity.id
_entity.type
_entity.pdbx_description
1 polymer ?
#
loop_
_entity_poly.entity_id
_entity_poly.type
_entity_poly.pdbx_seq_one_letter_code
_entity_poly.pdbx_strand_id
1 'polypeptide(L)' 'MKHWKKMVAPIVIASIMIVYYTGIIIFFMAVPGIPAALKIFMIVVPLVLAAVMLGVLINRIKEIQGGEEDDLSQY' A
#
# COMPACT_ATOMS: atom_id res chain seq x y z
N MET A 1 -23.37 0.96 -12.42
CA MET A 1 -22.95 -0.23 -11.64
C MET A 1 -22.01 -1.13 -12.44
N LYS A 2 -20.73 -0.76 -12.60
CA LYS A 2 -19.68 -1.71 -13.03
C LYS A 2 -18.25 -1.26 -12.70
N HIS A 3 -18.07 -0.50 -11.62
CA HIS A 3 -16.74 -0.02 -11.19
C HIS A 3 -15.85 -1.14 -10.62
N TRP A 4 -16.43 -2.30 -10.27
CA TRP A 4 -15.70 -3.43 -9.69
C TRP A 4 -14.47 -3.85 -10.51
N LYS A 5 -14.57 -3.88 -11.84
CA LYS A 5 -13.43 -4.23 -12.71
C LYS A 5 -12.27 -3.25 -12.58
N LYS A 6 -12.55 -1.97 -12.35
CA LYS A 6 -11.52 -0.92 -12.16
C LYS A 6 -10.85 -1.02 -10.80
N MET A 7 -11.52 -1.60 -9.80
CA MET A 7 -10.99 -1.78 -8.44
C MET A 7 -10.00 -2.95 -8.34
N VAL A 8 -10.01 -3.89 -9.29
CA VAL A 8 -9.11 -5.07 -9.26
C VAL A 8 -7.64 -4.65 -9.27
N ALA A 9 -7.25 -3.76 -10.18
CA ALA A 9 -5.87 -3.31 -10.30
C ALA A 9 -5.32 -2.65 -9.02
N PRO A 10 -5.96 -1.60 -8.45
CA PRO A 10 -5.44 -0.95 -7.25
C PRO A 10 -5.45 -1.89 -6.03
N ILE A 11 -6.44 -2.77 -5.89
CA ILE A 11 -6.48 -3.75 -4.79
C ILE A 11 -5.31 -4.74 -4.90
N VAL A 12 -5.10 -5.33 -6.08
CA VAL A 12 -4.01 -6.31 -6.28
C VAL A 12 -2.65 -5.68 -6.01
N ILE A 13 -2.40 -4.47 -6.51
CA ILE A 13 -1.14 -3.75 -6.29
C ILE A 13 -0.95 -3.45 -4.80
N ALA A 14 -1.98 -2.93 -4.12
CA ALA A 14 -1.90 -2.65 -2.70
C ALA A 14 -1.66 -3.92 -1.88
N SER A 15 -2.31 -5.04 -2.21
CA SER A 15 -2.08 -6.33 -1.54
C SER A 15 -0.64 -6.83 -1.73
N ILE A 16 -0.10 -6.77 -2.95
CA ILE A 16 1.30 -7.17 -3.22
C ILE A 16 2.25 -6.28 -2.41
N MET A 17 2.01 -4.96 -2.36
CA MET A 17 2.85 -4.04 -1.61
C MET A 17 2.80 -4.27 -0.10
N ILE A 18 1.62 -4.53 0.45
CA ILE A 18 1.48 -4.87 1.87
C ILE A 18 2.25 -6.16 2.19
N VAL A 19 2.08 -7.21 1.38
CA VAL A 19 2.84 -8.47 1.54
C VAL A 19 4.34 -8.24 1.46
N TYR A 20 4.79 -7.42 0.51
CA TYR A 20 6.20 -7.07 0.36
C TYR A 20 6.75 -6.34 1.59
N TYR A 21 6.04 -5.33 2.11
CA TYR A 21 6.45 -4.61 3.31
C TYR A 21 6.43 -5.49 4.56
N THR A 22 5.44 -6.37 4.70
CA THR A 22 5.42 -7.37 5.77
C THR A 22 6.61 -8.32 5.67
N GLY A 23 6.95 -8.77 4.46
CA GLY A 23 8.13 -9.59 4.21
C GLY A 23 9.43 -8.90 4.63
N ILE A 24 9.57 -7.61 4.34
CA ILE A 24 10.71 -6.78 4.78
C ILE A 24 10.80 -6.73 6.31
N ILE A 25 9.67 -6.52 7.00
CA ILE A 25 9.63 -6.48 8.47
C ILE A 25 10.10 -7.81 9.06
N ILE A 26 9.55 -8.93 8.56
CA ILE A 26 9.92 -10.27 9.00
C ILE A 26 11.41 -10.54 8.74
N PHE A 27 11.91 -10.15 7.56
CA PHE A 27 13.33 -10.28 7.21
C PHE A 27 14.22 -9.54 8.21
N PHE A 28 13.97 -8.26 8.49
CA PHE A 28 14.79 -7.50 9.43
C PHE A 28 14.67 -7.97 10.89
N MET A 29 13.53 -8.56 11.27
CA MET A 29 13.41 -9.23 12.57
C MET A 29 14.33 -10.46 12.65
N ALA A 30 14.36 -11.27 11.59
CA ALA A 30 15.11 -12.54 11.53
C ALA A 30 16.63 -12.37 11.42
N VAL A 31 17.14 -11.24 10.90
CA VAL A 31 18.59 -11.02 10.76
C VAL A 31 19.24 -10.71 12.12
N PRO A 32 20.18 -11.55 12.60
CA PRO A 32 20.96 -11.27 13.81
C PRO A 32 22.08 -10.25 13.52
N GLY A 33 22.58 -9.58 14.57
CA GLY A 33 23.74 -8.68 14.47
C GLY A 33 23.44 -7.24 14.05
N ILE A 34 22.20 -6.92 13.67
CA ILE A 34 21.79 -5.53 13.41
C ILE A 34 21.57 -4.79 14.75
N PRO A 35 22.16 -3.60 14.96
CA PRO A 35 21.92 -2.77 16.13
C PRO A 35 20.42 -2.50 16.34
N ALA A 36 19.96 -2.58 17.59
CA ALA A 36 18.53 -2.49 17.92
C ALA A 36 17.86 -1.21 17.38
N ALA A 37 18.52 -0.06 17.50
CA ALA A 37 18.01 1.22 16.98
C ALA A 37 17.79 1.21 15.46
N LEU A 38 18.77 0.67 14.71
CA LEU A 38 18.64 0.52 13.25
C LEU A 38 17.55 -0.48 12.89
N LYS A 39 17.46 -1.60 13.62
CA LYS A 39 16.40 -2.59 13.40
C LYS A 39 15.01 -2.00 13.59
N ILE A 40 14.80 -1.21 14.64
CA ILE A 40 13.53 -0.51 14.88
C ILE A 40 13.23 0.44 13.73
N PHE A 41 14.20 1.26 13.31
CA PHE A 41 14.02 2.17 12.19
C PHE A 41 13.61 1.43 10.90
N MET A 42 14.30 0.33 10.58
CA MET A 42 14.02 -0.50 9.40
C MET A 42 12.67 -1.24 9.44
N ILE A 43 12.07 -1.41 10.63
CA ILE A 43 10.71 -1.94 10.79
C ILE A 43 9.66 -0.84 10.71
N VAL A 44 9.93 0.34 11.29
CA VAL A 44 8.99 1.46 11.31
C VAL A 44 8.74 2.01 9.90
N VAL A 45 9.78 2.15 9.07
CA VAL A 45 9.63 2.65 7.71
C VAL A 45 8.63 1.84 6.87
N PRO A 46 8.76 0.51 6.70
CA PRO A 46 7.80 -0.29 5.93
C PRO A 46 6.41 -0.32 6.57
N LEU A 47 6.28 -0.19 7.90
CA LEU A 47 4.97 -0.03 8.56
C LEU A 47 4.28 1.26 8.15
N VAL A 48 5.00 2.39 8.16
CA VAL A 48 4.47 3.68 7.72
C VAL A 48 4.08 3.61 6.24
N LEU A 49 4.92 3.02 5.39
CA LEU A 49 4.62 2.84 3.97
C LEU A 49 3.39 1.96 3.73
N ALA A 50 3.19 0.90 4.53
CA ALA A 50 1.99 0.07 4.47
C ALA A 50 0.73 0.88 4.84
N ALA A 51 0.80 1.72 5.88
CA ALA A 51 -0.31 2.59 6.27
C ALA A 51 -0.63 3.63 5.18
N VAL A 52 0.39 4.24 4.57
CA VAL A 52 0.22 5.16 3.44
C VAL A 52 -0.41 4.43 2.24
N MET A 53 0.03 3.22 1.93
CA MET A 53 -0.53 2.42 0.83
C MET A 53 -2.03 2.12 1.03
N LEU A 54 -2.45 1.85 2.27
CA LEU A 54 -3.87 1.70 2.60
C LEU A 54 -4.64 3.00 2.39
N GLY A 55 -4.09 4.15 2.80
CA GLY A 55 -4.69 5.46 2.57
C GLY A 55 -4.88 5.77 1.08
N VAL A 56 -3.86 5.50 0.26
CA VAL A 56 -3.91 5.66 -1.19
C VAL A 56 -4.96 4.73 -1.82
N LEU A 57 -5.04 3.46 -1.37
CA LEU A 57 -6.06 2.54 -1.85
C LEU A 57 -7.47 3.04 -1.53
N ILE A 58 -7.71 3.52 -0.31
CA ILE A 58 -9.01 4.06 0.12
C ILE A 58 -9.38 5.25 -0.75
N ASN A 59 -8.46 6.19 -0.98
CA ASN A 59 -8.72 7.35 -1.83
C ASN A 59 -9.04 6.92 -3.26
N ARG A 60 -8.28 5.96 -3.82
CA ARG A 60 -8.55 5.47 -5.17
C ARG A 60 -9.91 4.78 -5.29
N ILE A 61 -10.31 4.01 -4.27
CA ILE A 61 -11.63 3.39 -4.22
C ILE A 61 -12.72 4.47 -4.21
N LYS A 62 -12.53 5.55 -3.43
CA LYS A 62 -13.46 6.69 -3.39
C LYS A 62 -13.55 7.41 -4.74
N GLU A 63 -12.43 7.71 -5.39
CA GLU A 63 -12.38 8.33 -6.73
C GLU A 63 -13.14 7.49 -7.77
N ILE A 64 -12.89 6.17 -7.79
CA ILE A 64 -13.54 5.22 -8.70
C ILE A 64 -15.06 5.16 -8.46
N GLN A 65 -15.50 5.21 -7.20
CA GLN A 65 -16.91 5.14 -6.81
C GLN A 65 -17.65 6.48 -6.98
N GLY A 66 -16.95 7.59 -6.75
CA GLY A 66 -17.47 8.95 -6.88
C GLY A 66 -17.59 9.42 -8.33
N GLY A 67 -16.95 8.72 -9.27
CA GLY A 67 -16.98 9.09 -10.69
C GLY A 67 -15.95 10.16 -11.08
N GLU A 68 -15.13 10.61 -10.13
CA GLU A 68 -14.07 11.62 -10.35
C GLU A 68 -12.99 11.14 -11.35
N GLU A 69 -12.84 9.82 -11.54
CA GLU A 69 -11.99 9.29 -12.62
C GLU A 69 -12.45 9.68 -14.03
N ASP A 70 -13.74 9.99 -14.23
CA ASP A 70 -14.33 10.27 -15.54
C ASP A 70 -14.25 11.77 -15.91
N ASP A 71 -13.99 12.66 -14.95
CA ASP A 71 -13.91 14.11 -15.18
C ASP A 71 -12.67 14.52 -15.99
N LEU A 72 -11.59 13.73 -15.95
CA LEU A 72 -10.40 13.95 -16.78
C LEU A 72 -10.56 13.44 -18.22
N SER A 73 -11.66 12.75 -18.56
CA SER A 73 -11.92 12.29 -19.93
C SER A 73 -12.47 13.40 -20.85
N GLN A 74 -12.80 14.56 -20.27
CA GLN A 74 -13.40 15.71 -20.97
C GLN A 74 -12.37 16.73 -21.48
N TYR A 75 -11.07 16.42 -21.44
CA TYR A 75 -9.99 17.23 -22.00
C TYR A 75 -9.21 16.50 -23.09
#